data_AF-A0A101EMT5-F1
#
_entry.id   AF-A0A101EMT5-F1
#
_cell.length_a   1.000
_cell.length_b   1.000
_cell.length_c   1.000
_cell.angle_alpha   90.00
_cell.angle_beta   90.00
_cell.angle_gamma   90.00
#
_symmetry.space_group_name_H-M   'P 1'
#
loop_
_entity.id
_entity.type
_entity.pdbx_description
1 polymer ?
#
loop_
_entity_poly.entity_id
_entity_poly.type
_entity_poly.pdbx_seq_one_letter_code
_entity_poly.pdbx_strand_id
1 'polypeptide(L)'
;MLADSKREVLSLVHIVLPFAGNEQRVAFYFVNTDVLERATPVALSLLEELASTVVEVGREGKLYKFSVVKSVNNELSGLEFTLP
;
A
#
# COMPACT_ATOMS: atom_id res chain seq x y z
N MET A 1 11.37 1.23 -21.67
CA MET A 1 10.65 0.18 -22.41
C MET A 1 9.69 -0.52 -21.44
N LEU A 2 8.56 -1.10 -21.89
CA LEU A 2 7.62 -1.83 -21.00
C LEU A 2 8.28 -2.99 -20.22
N ALA A 3 9.38 -3.54 -20.73
CA ALA A 3 10.19 -4.55 -20.04
C ALA A 3 10.96 -4.00 -18.83
N ASP A 4 11.37 -2.73 -18.85
CA ASP A 4 12.10 -2.10 -17.75
C ASP A 4 11.17 -1.87 -16.56
N SER A 5 9.95 -1.37 -16.81
CA SER A 5 8.93 -1.15 -15.78
C SER A 5 8.55 -2.45 -15.06
N LYS A 6 8.37 -3.56 -15.77
CA LYS A 6 8.11 -4.87 -15.13
C LYS A 6 9.26 -5.32 -14.23
N ARG A 7 10.49 -5.12 -14.67
CA ARG A 7 11.69 -5.49 -13.90
C ARG A 7 11.88 -4.62 -12.66
N GLU A 8 11.58 -3.33 -12.77
CA GLU A 8 11.60 -2.38 -11.65
C GLU A 8 10.55 -2.74 -10.60
N VAL A 9 9.32 -3.10 -11.02
CA VAL A 9 8.27 -3.57 -10.11
C VAL A 9 8.67 -4.85 -9.38
N LEU A 10 9.21 -5.83 -10.12
CA LEU A 10 9.70 -7.07 -9.49
C LEU A 10 10.85 -6.81 -8.52
N SER A 11 11.70 -5.81 -8.81
CA SER A 11 12.78 -5.41 -7.92
C SER A 11 12.25 -4.76 -6.64
N LEU A 12 11.23 -3.90 -6.75
CA LEU A 12 10.52 -3.34 -5.59
C LEU A 12 9.88 -4.44 -4.72
N VAL A 13 9.17 -5.38 -5.35
CA VAL A 13 8.58 -6.54 -4.66
C VAL A 13 9.65 -7.37 -3.96
N HIS A 14 10.80 -7.60 -4.61
CA HIS A 14 11.91 -8.34 -4.02
C HIS A 14 12.54 -7.62 -2.81
N ILE A 15 12.48 -6.29 -2.75
CA ILE A 15 12.95 -5.52 -1.58
C ILE A 15 11.96 -5.65 -0.42
N VAL A 16 10.66 -5.67 -0.68
CA VAL A 16 9.62 -5.67 0.38
C VAL A 16 9.33 -7.08 0.92
N LEU A 17 9.36 -8.10 0.06
CA LEU A 17 9.05 -9.50 0.41
C LEU A 17 9.80 -10.06 1.63
N PRO A 18 11.14 -9.89 1.76
CA PRO A 18 11.91 -10.43 2.89
C PRO A 18 11.48 -9.84 4.24
N PHE A 19 10.76 -8.72 4.19
CA PHE A 19 10.35 -7.97 5.35
C PHE A 19 8.91 -8.25 5.78
N ALA A 20 8.12 -8.91 4.94
CA ALA A 20 6.77 -9.35 5.28
C ALA A 20 6.81 -10.46 6.34
N GLY A 21 6.02 -10.31 7.42
CA GLY A 21 5.96 -11.30 8.51
C GLY A 21 7.15 -11.28 9.48
N ASN A 22 8.08 -10.33 9.35
CA ASN A 22 9.18 -10.17 10.31
C ASN A 22 8.67 -9.44 11.57
N GLU A 23 8.54 -10.17 12.67
CA GLU A 23 8.01 -9.68 13.95
C GLU A 23 8.90 -8.64 14.66
N GLN A 24 10.14 -8.42 14.20
CA GLN A 24 11.05 -7.45 14.80
C GLN A 24 10.71 -5.99 14.45
N ARG A 25 9.81 -5.74 13.48
CA ARG A 25 9.38 -4.39 13.11
C ARG A 25 7.98 -4.38 12.49
N VAL A 26 7.34 -3.21 12.56
CA VAL A 26 6.16 -2.87 11.76
C VAL A 26 6.59 -1.85 10.71
N ALA A 27 6.48 -2.20 9.43
CA ALA A 27 6.89 -1.34 8.32
C ALA A 27 5.69 -0.59 7.74
N PHE A 28 5.85 0.72 7.52
CA PHE A 28 4.87 1.57 6.86
C PHE A 28 5.44 2.08 5.54
N TYR A 29 4.78 1.76 4.42
CA TYR A 29 5.16 2.22 3.10
C TYR A 29 4.14 3.25 2.62
N PHE A 30 4.56 4.50 2.50
CA PHE A 30 3.74 5.57 1.93
C PHE A 30 3.92 5.57 0.42
N VAL A 31 2.82 5.32 -0.30
CA VAL A 31 2.79 5.25 -1.76
C VAL A 31 1.76 6.22 -2.30
N ASN A 32 2.10 6.89 -3.41
CA ASN A 32 1.16 7.69 -4.16
C ASN A 32 0.47 6.79 -5.19
N THR A 33 -0.81 6.51 -4.97
CA THR A 33 -1.61 5.63 -5.83
C THR A 33 -1.80 6.20 -7.22
N ASP A 34 -2.08 7.50 -7.36
CA ASP A 34 -2.25 8.16 -8.67
C ASP A 34 -1.04 7.98 -9.59
N VAL A 35 0.18 8.04 -9.03
CA VAL A 35 1.41 7.84 -9.78
C VAL A 35 1.56 6.38 -10.20
N LEU A 36 1.31 5.44 -9.29
CA LEU A 36 1.45 4.01 -9.57
C LEU A 36 0.40 3.52 -10.57
N GLU A 37 -0.85 3.97 -10.45
CA GLU A 37 -1.92 3.63 -11.40
C GLU A 37 -1.61 4.10 -12.81
N ARG A 38 -1.01 5.29 -12.97
CA ARG A 38 -0.65 5.82 -14.30
C ARG A 38 0.61 5.20 -14.87
N ALA A 39 1.62 4.95 -14.03
CA ALA A 39 2.92 4.47 -14.47
C ALA A 39 2.96 2.94 -14.62
N THR A 40 2.49 2.20 -13.61
CA THR A 40 2.47 0.73 -13.63
C THR A 40 1.39 0.19 -12.66
N PRO A 41 0.11 0.08 -13.10
CA PRO A 41 -0.99 -0.34 -12.23
C PRO A 41 -0.76 -1.70 -11.54
N VAL A 42 -0.07 -2.62 -12.22
CA VAL A 42 0.28 -3.95 -11.68
C VAL A 42 1.12 -3.85 -10.40
N ALA A 43 1.94 -2.82 -10.26
CA ALA A 43 2.77 -2.61 -9.07
C ALA A 43 1.92 -2.34 -7.83
N LEU A 44 0.86 -1.53 -7.98
CA LEU A 44 -0.03 -1.18 -6.88
C LEU A 44 -0.73 -2.44 -6.36
N SER A 45 -1.33 -3.23 -7.25
CA SER A 45 -2.01 -4.48 -6.85
C SER A 45 -1.07 -5.47 -6.16
N LEU A 46 0.19 -5.59 -6.61
CA LEU A 46 1.18 -6.44 -5.97
C LEU A 46 1.56 -5.93 -4.57
N LEU A 47 1.76 -4.62 -4.41
CA LEU A 47 2.05 -4.04 -3.10
C LEU A 47 0.90 -4.24 -2.11
N GLU A 48 -0.33 -4.05 -2.57
CA GLU A 48 -1.54 -4.30 -1.79
C GLU A 48 -1.66 -5.77 -1.39
N GLU A 49 -1.34 -6.70 -2.28
CA GLU A 49 -1.32 -8.15 -2.01
C GLU A 49 -0.31 -8.51 -0.91
N LEU A 50 0.90 -7.97 -0.98
CA LEU A 50 1.98 -8.24 -0.02
C LEU A 50 1.77 -7.58 1.35
N ALA A 51 1.07 -6.45 1.38
CA ALA A 51 0.80 -5.74 2.63
C ALA A 51 -0.15 -6.54 3.54
N SER A 52 0.20 -6.66 4.82
CA SER A 52 -0.69 -7.26 5.83
C SER A 52 -1.85 -6.32 6.20
N THR A 53 -1.71 -5.02 5.96
CA THR A 53 -2.76 -4.01 6.14
C THR A 53 -2.56 -2.92 5.10
N VAL A 54 -3.65 -2.47 4.48
CA VAL A 54 -3.68 -1.36 3.53
C VAL A 54 -4.61 -0.28 4.09
N VAL A 55 -4.07 0.93 4.19
CA VAL A 55 -4.80 2.12 4.62
C VAL A 55 -4.82 3.10 3.47
N GLU A 56 -6.01 3.41 2.97
CA GLU A 56 -6.22 4.44 1.98
C GLU A 56 -6.32 5.80 2.69
N VAL A 57 -5.65 6.81 2.14
CA VAL A 57 -5.70 8.17 2.68
C VAL A 57 -6.30 9.10 1.64
N GLY A 58 -7.52 9.53 1.89
CA GLY A 58 -8.25 10.51 1.10
C GLY A 58 -8.28 11.88 1.77
N ARG A 59 -8.80 12.86 1.04
CA ARG A 59 -9.08 14.21 1.56
C ARG A 59 -10.53 14.57 1.35
N GLU A 60 -11.22 14.91 2.44
CA GLU A 60 -12.58 15.44 2.43
C GLU A 60 -12.56 16.89 2.92
N GLY A 61 -12.53 17.83 1.96
CA GLY A 61 -12.41 19.25 2.25
C GLY A 61 -11.07 19.63 2.91
N LYS A 62 -11.09 19.95 4.20
CA LYS A 62 -9.88 20.26 4.99
C LYS A 62 -9.36 19.07 5.79
N LEU A 63 -10.11 17.97 5.85
CA LEU A 63 -9.80 16.82 6.68
C LEU A 63 -9.17 15.71 5.87
N TYR A 64 -8.28 14.94 6.50
CA TYR A 64 -7.73 13.70 5.96
C TYR A 64 -8.53 12.51 6.47
N LYS A 65 -9.06 11.72 5.55
CA LYS A 65 -9.80 10.50 5.85
C LYS A 65 -8.89 9.31 5.64
N PHE A 66 -8.77 8.46 6.65
CA PHE A 66 -8.01 7.21 6.61
C PHE A 66 -9.00 6.05 6.66
N SER A 67 -8.96 5.18 5.67
CA SER A 67 -9.86 4.01 5.57
C SER A 67 -9.03 2.73 5.49
N VAL A 68 -9.29 1.78 6.40
CA VAL A 68 -8.61 0.48 6.38
C VAL A 68 -9.32 -0.45 5.39
N VAL A 69 -8.75 -0.57 4.19
CA VAL A 69 -9.36 -1.34 3.07
C VAL A 69 -8.93 -2.81 3.04
N LYS A 70 -7.83 -3.16 3.74
CA LYS A 70 -7.38 -4.54 3.98
C LYS A 70 -6.72 -4.61 5.34
N SER A 71 -6.98 -5.68 6.11
CA SER A 71 -6.18 -6.03 7.28
C SER A 71 -6.24 -7.53 7.56
N VAL A 72 -5.15 -8.09 8.08
CA VAL A 72 -5.13 -9.43 8.68
C VAL A 72 -5.86 -9.48 10.02
N ASN A 73 -6.05 -8.34 10.69
CA ASN A 73 -6.89 -8.23 11.86
C ASN A 73 -8.31 -7.80 11.44
N ASN A 74 -9.26 -8.72 11.55
CA ASN A 74 -10.65 -8.49 11.15
C ASN A 74 -11.33 -7.37 11.92
N GLU A 75 -10.89 -7.06 13.15
CA GLU A 75 -11.45 -5.95 13.93
C GLU A 75 -11.09 -4.58 13.36
N LEU A 76 -9.99 -4.50 12.59
CA LEU A 76 -9.53 -3.26 11.98
C LEU A 76 -10.11 -3.04 10.58
N SER A 77 -10.57 -4.11 9.92
CA SER A 77 -11.07 -4.04 8.55
C SER A 77 -12.31 -3.14 8.46
N GLY A 78 -12.30 -2.17 7.55
CA GLY A 78 -13.40 -1.21 7.38
C GLY A 78 -13.46 -0.09 8.41
N LEU A 79 -12.49 0.01 9.34
CA LEU A 79 -12.39 1.17 10.20
C LEU A 79 -12.03 2.42 9.40
N GLU A 80 -12.66 3.52 9.77
CA GLU A 80 -12.39 4.85 9.21
C GLU A 80 -12.12 5.84 10.33
N PHE A 81 -11.13 6.71 10.14
CA PHE A 81 -10.87 7.82 11.06
C PHE A 81 -10.49 9.07 10.27
N THR A 82 -10.84 10.22 10.84
CA THR A 82 -10.65 11.52 10.21
C THR A 82 -9.75 12.39 11.06
N LEU A 83 -8.73 12.99 10.45
CA LEU A 83 -7.80 13.89 11.09
C LEU A 83 -7.89 15.31 10.48
N PRO A 84 -7.66 16.37 11.28
CA PRO A 84 -7.63 17.76 10.80
C PRO A 84 -6.55 18.04 9.75
#